data_AF-A0A9E4F090-F1
#
_entry.id   AF-A0A9E4F090-F1
#
_cell.length_a   1.000
_cell.length_b   1.000
_cell.length_c   1.000
_cell.angle_alpha   90.00
_cell.angle_beta   90.00
_cell.angle_gamma   90.00
#
_symmetry.space_group_name_H-M   'P 1'
#
loop_
_entity.id
_entity.type
_entity.pdbx_description
1 polymer ?
#
loop_
_entity_poly.entity_id
_entity_poly.type
_entity_poly.pdbx_seq_one_letter_code
_entity_poly.pdbx_strand_id
1 'polypeptide(L)' 'EGVQLHGGNGYMREYPVERFYRASKVTQIYEGTNEILRQVIAKHLLN' A
#
# COMPACT_ATOMS: atom_id res chain seq x y z
N GLU A 1 1.43 9.37 -1.86
CA GLU A 1 1.80 10.76 -2.22
C GLU A 1 1.54 11.09 -3.68
N GLY A 2 1.88 10.21 -4.65
CA GLY A 2 1.68 10.48 -6.09
C GLY A 2 0.27 10.92 -6.49
N VAL A 3 -0.79 10.31 -5.96
CA VAL A 3 -2.19 10.70 -6.27
C VAL A 3 -2.48 12.14 -5.83
N GLN A 4 -2.00 12.54 -4.65
CA GLN A 4 -2.22 13.88 -4.10
C GLN A 4 -1.56 14.97 -4.96
N LEU A 5 -0.39 14.69 -5.54
CA LEU A 5 0.31 15.62 -6.44
C LEU A 5 -0.50 15.90 -7.73
N HIS A 6 -1.30 14.94 -8.18
CA HIS A 6 -2.15 15.07 -9.37
C HIS A 6 -3.54 15.65 -9.03
N GLY A 7 -3.83 15.95 -7.76
CA GLY A 7 -5.16 16.38 -7.31
C GLY A 7 -6.25 15.38 -7.71
N GLY A 8 -7.41 15.87 -8.15
CA GLY A 8 -8.52 15.02 -8.59
C GLY A 8 -8.17 14.09 -9.76
N ASN A 9 -7.28 14.53 -10.65
CA ASN A 9 -6.85 13.75 -11.81
C ASN A 9 -6.07 12.48 -11.40
N GLY A 10 -5.46 12.47 -10.21
CA GLY A 10 -4.74 11.32 -9.69
C GLY A 10 -5.61 10.08 -9.44
N TYR A 11 -6.94 10.24 -9.45
CA TYR A 11 -7.92 9.15 -9.34
C TYR A 11 -8.49 8.71 -10.68
N MET A 12 -8.19 9.42 -11.78
CA MET A 12 -8.68 9.06 -13.12
C MET A 12 -7.83 7.94 -13.72
N ARG A 13 -8.47 7.02 -14.44
CA ARG A 13 -7.80 5.86 -15.09
C ARG A 13 -6.79 6.24 -16.17
N GLU A 14 -6.86 7.48 -16.65
CA GLU A 14 -5.91 8.05 -17.62
C GLU A 14 -4.53 8.27 -17.01
N TYR A 15 -4.44 8.41 -15.68
CA TYR A 15 -3.19 8.65 -14.97
C TYR A 15 -2.71 7.34 -14.31
N PRO A 16 -1.48 6.86 -14.63
CA PRO A 16 -0.95 5.61 -14.08
C PRO A 16 -0.89 5.56 -12.54
N VAL A 17 -0.88 6.72 -11.90
CA VAL A 17 -0.77 6.87 -10.44
C VAL A 17 -1.94 6.25 -9.69
N GLU A 18 -3.14 6.17 -10.28
CA GLU A 18 -4.27 5.46 -9.69
C GLU A 18 -3.96 3.97 -9.53
N ARG A 19 -3.38 3.38 -10.58
CA ARG A 19 -3.11 1.94 -10.66
C ARG A 19 -2.06 1.56 -9.64
N PHE A 20 -1.00 2.37 -9.51
CA PHE A 20 0.02 2.17 -8.50
C PHE A 20 -0.55 2.31 -7.09
N TYR A 21 -1.45 3.28 -6.86
CA TYR A 21 -2.11 3.43 -5.58
C TYR A 21 -2.95 2.19 -5.23
N ARG A 22 -3.76 1.65 -6.17
CA ARG A 22 -4.51 0.41 -5.94
C ARG A 22 -3.59 -0.78 -5.67
N ALA A 23 -2.54 -0.96 -6.47
CA ALA A 23 -1.58 -2.04 -6.28
C ALA A 23 -0.94 -1.99 -4.88
N SER A 24 -0.57 -0.79 -4.40
CA SER A 24 0.00 -0.61 -3.05
C SER A 24 -0.97 -0.96 -1.92
N LYS A 25 -2.29 -0.94 -2.16
CA LYS A 25 -3.29 -1.35 -1.17
C LYS A 25 -3.46 -2.87 -1.16
N VAL A 26 -3.39 -3.52 -2.31
CA VAL A 26 -3.46 -4.99 -2.41
C VAL A 26 -2.29 -5.65 -1.69
N THR A 27 -1.08 -5.09 -1.77
CA THR A 27 0.11 -5.63 -1.10
C THR A 27 -0.01 -5.62 0.43
N GLN A 28 -0.97 -4.90 1.00
CA GLN A 28 -1.20 -4.87 2.45
C GLN A 28 -1.92 -6.11 2.99
N ILE A 29 -2.42 -6.98 2.11
CA ILE A 29 -3.19 -8.18 2.47
C ILE A 29 -2.75 -9.45 1.73
N TYR A 30 -2.20 -9.32 0.52
CA TYR A 30 -1.99 -10.46 -0.39
C TYR A 30 -0.99 -11.49 0.16
N GLU A 31 0.20 -11.05 0.56
CA GLU A 31 1.27 -11.91 1.10
C GLU A 31 1.25 -11.99 2.63
N GLY A 32 0.10 -11.71 3.24
CA GLY A 32 -0.05 -11.52 4.67
C GLY A 32 -0.38 -10.07 5.02
N THR A 33 -1.21 -9.91 6.05
CA THR A 33 -1.66 -8.58 6.45
C THR A 33 -0.56 -7.80 7.16
N ASN A 34 -0.58 -6.47 7.00
CA ASN A 34 0.36 -5.59 7.71
C ASN A 34 0.35 -5.80 9.23
N GLU A 35 -0.79 -6.15 9.83
CA GLU A 35 -0.93 -6.43 11.26
C GLU A 35 -0.14 -7.68 11.65
N ILE A 36 -0.31 -8.78 10.90
CA ILE A 36 0.38 -10.04 11.17
C ILE A 36 1.88 -9.90 10.93
N LEU A 37 2.28 -9.27 9.83
CA LEU A 37 3.70 -9.03 9.53
C LEU A 37 4.37 -8.20 10.64
N ARG A 38 3.70 -7.16 11.16
CA ARG A 38 4.19 -6.39 12.31
C ARG A 38 4.35 -7.26 13.56
N GLN A 39 3.40 -8.17 13.84
CA GLN A 39 3.51 -9.10 14.96
C GLN A 39 4.68 -10.09 14.79
N VAL A 40 4.87 -10.64 13.60
CA VAL A 40 6.00 -11.56 13.31
C VAL A 40 7.34 -10.85 13.51
N ILE A 41 7.48 -9.63 12.98
CA ILE A 41 8.69 -8.81 13.18
C ILE A 41 8.89 -8.52 14.67
N ALA A 42 7.85 -8.12 15.40
CA ALA A 42 7.94 -7.84 16.83
C ALA A 42 8.39 -9.08 17.64
N LYS A 43 7.85 -10.26 17.34
CA LYS A 43 8.30 -11.53 17.94
C LYS A 43 9.76 -11.82 17.63
N HIS A 44 10.20 -11.57 16.40
CA HIS A 44 11.59 -11.79 15.99
C HIS A 44 12.57 -10.83 16.70
N LEU A 45 12.16 -9.61 17.00
CA LEU A 45 12.98 -8.61 17.69
C LEU A 45 13.04 -8.79 19.22
N LEU A 46 12.04 -9.45 19.81
CA LEU A 46 11.92 -9.67 21.27
C LEU A 46 12.46 -11.04 21.72
N ASN A 47 12.92 -11.87 20.78
CA ASN A 47 13.65 -13.11 21.01
C ASN A 47 15.15 -12.86 20.96
#